data_AF-A0A8S2B486-F1
#
_entry.id   AF-A0A8S2B486-F1
#
_cell.length_a   1.000
_cell.length_b   1.000
_cell.length_c   1.000
_cell.angle_alpha   90.00
_cell.angle_beta   90.00
_cell.angle_gamma   90.00
#
_symmetry.space_group_name_H-M   'P 1'
#
loop_
_entity.id
_entity.type
_entity.pdbx_description
1 polymer ?
#
loop_
_entity_poly.entity_id
_entity_poly.type
_entity_poly.pdbx_seq_one_letter_code
_entity_poly.pdbx_strand_id
1 'polypeptide(L)'
;MAVADNSFSMSTMFNASPYPKGISGYIPPPGFAPRASATPLHAAQFNLMTDGEGVSYFKDMISKSDKTVLQRMASLLTSDSDYFMAIVTNKYGSRRVQKLLGKSADADALFCAAILRRFLHITTDKYATYVTIRAMVVFDKDMKKAMYEHILYHALDLACNQHGCIALNDIITDADDPYYRDQILDLIAKNARCLSNDASGNFVVQHVLTLYDLRITHNIAVNLFGHCVELSSKKYGSYIVEKLLEAEESMVVVVAELLECDGDRLMRLARNEFGNFVVVKALRFTKAMSKIDLFWGLVQKLMPFIHLLRRSHGSNIASILDSFKLRC
;
A
#
# COMPACT_ATOMS: atom_id res chain seq x y z
N MET A 1 -17.55 -19.44 18.92
CA MET A 1 -16.53 -18.44 19.27
C MET A 1 -16.46 -17.45 18.12
N ALA A 2 -16.77 -16.18 18.39
CA ALA A 2 -16.88 -15.14 17.39
C ALA A 2 -15.54 -14.90 16.68
N VAL A 3 -15.58 -14.92 15.35
CA VAL A 3 -14.50 -14.47 14.47
C VAL A 3 -14.47 -12.95 14.58
N ALA A 4 -13.38 -12.40 15.13
CA ALA A 4 -13.20 -10.96 15.16
C ALA A 4 -12.86 -10.49 13.73
N ASP A 5 -13.78 -9.74 13.14
CA ASP A 5 -13.56 -8.94 11.93
C ASP A 5 -12.49 -7.88 12.22
N ASN A 6 -11.24 -8.20 11.92
CA ASN A 6 -10.16 -7.20 11.80
C ASN A 6 -10.34 -6.48 10.46
N SER A 7 -11.36 -5.62 10.40
CA SER A 7 -11.47 -4.62 9.34
C SER A 7 -10.27 -3.68 9.42
N PHE A 8 -9.49 -3.66 8.34
CA PHE A 8 -8.29 -2.86 8.19
C PHE A 8 -8.69 -1.37 8.12
N SER A 9 -8.74 -0.69 9.26
CA SER A 9 -9.17 0.71 9.33
C SER A 9 -7.98 1.67 9.15
N MET A 10 -8.09 2.54 8.13
CA MET A 10 -7.13 3.60 7.74
C MET A 10 -6.62 4.49 8.89
N SER A 11 -7.32 4.56 10.02
CA SER A 11 -6.96 5.40 11.16
C SER A 11 -5.79 4.87 12.01
N THR A 12 -5.38 3.61 11.82
CA THR A 12 -4.30 3.00 12.64
C THR A 12 -2.89 3.21 12.08
N MET A 13 -2.73 3.54 10.78
CA MET A 13 -1.41 3.75 10.18
C MET A 13 -0.68 5.00 10.68
N PHE A 14 -1.40 6.04 11.10
CA PHE A 14 -0.81 7.33 11.49
C PHE A 14 -0.40 7.46 12.97
N ASN A 15 -0.75 6.48 13.83
CA ASN A 15 -0.49 6.58 15.27
C ASN A 15 0.85 5.94 15.73
N ALA A 16 1.65 5.36 14.84
CA ALA A 16 2.84 4.59 15.20
C ALA A 16 4.19 5.24 14.82
N SER A 17 4.25 6.54 14.52
CA SER A 17 5.51 7.27 14.36
C SER A 17 5.75 8.23 15.53
N PRO A 18 6.88 8.12 16.26
CA PRO A 18 7.24 9.08 17.28
C PRO A 18 7.86 10.31 16.61
N TYR A 19 7.06 11.33 16.32
CA TYR A 19 7.61 12.67 16.01
C TYR A 19 7.58 13.55 17.27
N PRO A 20 8.68 14.24 17.59
CA PRO A 20 8.70 15.21 18.68
C PRO A 20 7.78 16.39 18.31
N LYS A 21 6.97 16.82 19.28
CA LYS A 21 6.16 18.03 19.19
C LYS A 21 7.09 19.24 19.03
N GLY A 22 7.24 19.72 17.80
CA GLY A 22 7.93 20.95 17.44
C GLY A 22 6.98 21.86 16.67
N ILE A 23 6.69 23.03 17.23
CA ILE A 23 5.92 24.11 16.64
C ILE A 23 6.56 24.48 15.29
N SER A 24 5.80 24.43 14.20
CA SER A 24 6.21 25.06 12.94
C SER A 24 5.00 25.76 12.34
N GLY A 25 4.91 27.06 12.62
CA GLY A 25 4.12 27.97 11.82
C GLY A 25 4.66 27.92 10.40
N TYR A 26 3.82 27.52 9.46
CA TYR A 26 4.14 27.56 8.03
C TYR A 26 4.28 29.02 7.61
N ILE A 27 5.50 29.53 7.64
CA ILE A 27 5.89 30.70 6.89
C ILE A 27 6.02 30.21 5.44
N PRO A 28 5.24 30.74 4.48
CA PRO A 28 5.41 30.37 3.09
C PRO A 28 6.84 30.72 2.65
N PRO A 29 7.52 29.86 1.87
CA PRO A 29 8.88 30.15 1.43
C PRO A 29 8.90 31.47 0.63
N PRO A 30 9.77 32.42 0.97
CA PRO A 30 9.91 33.65 0.21
C PRO A 30 10.64 33.32 -1.09
N GLY A 31 9.94 33.43 -2.23
CA GLY A 31 10.58 33.33 -3.54
C GLY A 31 9.86 32.55 -4.64
N PHE A 32 8.53 32.50 -4.67
CA PHE A 32 7.80 32.18 -5.90
C PHE A 32 6.64 33.15 -6.08
N ALA A 33 6.97 34.35 -6.56
CA ALA A 33 6.00 35.16 -7.28
C ALA A 33 5.42 34.31 -8.44
N PRO A 34 4.13 34.44 -8.77
CA PRO A 34 3.59 33.82 -9.97
C PRO A 34 4.47 34.22 -11.17
N ARG A 35 4.94 33.23 -11.93
CA ARG A 35 5.71 33.45 -13.17
C ARG A 35 5.04 34.57 -13.98
N ALA A 36 5.88 35.43 -14.57
CA ALA A 36 5.56 36.68 -15.27
C ALA A 36 4.63 36.57 -16.51
N SER A 37 3.80 35.52 -16.61
CA SER A 37 2.83 35.26 -17.68
C SER A 37 1.39 35.02 -17.18
N ALA A 38 1.13 35.10 -15.87
CA ALA A 38 -0.23 34.91 -15.34
C ALA A 38 -1.12 36.10 -15.72
N THR A 39 -1.98 35.92 -16.71
CA THR A 39 -3.02 36.90 -17.02
C THR A 39 -3.96 37.07 -15.79
N PRO A 40 -4.65 38.21 -15.64
CA PRO A 40 -5.61 38.41 -14.54
C PRO A 40 -6.64 37.27 -14.41
N LEU A 41 -6.97 36.65 -15.54
CA LEU A 41 -7.84 35.48 -15.61
C LEU A 41 -7.24 34.24 -14.93
N HIS A 42 -5.94 33.95 -15.11
CA HIS A 42 -5.26 32.83 -14.45
C HIS A 42 -5.20 33.02 -12.93
N ALA A 43 -4.96 34.25 -12.47
CA ALA A 43 -4.92 34.57 -11.04
C ALA A 43 -6.32 34.41 -10.40
N ALA A 44 -7.35 34.93 -11.06
CA ALA A 44 -8.73 34.77 -10.59
C ALA A 44 -9.17 33.30 -10.53
N GLN A 45 -8.83 32.51 -11.57
CA GLN A 45 -9.16 31.08 -11.58
C GLN A 45 -8.34 30.30 -10.55
N PHE A 46 -7.07 30.64 -10.34
CA PHE A 46 -6.24 30.01 -9.32
C PHE A 46 -6.86 30.20 -7.94
N ASN A 47 -7.21 31.44 -7.59
CA ASN A 47 -7.86 31.75 -6.31
C ASN A 47 -9.19 31.01 -6.18
N LEU A 48 -10.01 30.99 -7.25
CA LEU A 48 -11.25 30.22 -7.28
C LEU A 48 -11.04 28.72 -7.05
N MET A 49 -9.88 28.16 -7.40
CA MET A 49 -9.56 26.76 -7.20
C MET A 49 -8.92 26.47 -5.84
N THR A 50 -8.09 27.37 -5.30
CA THR A 50 -7.29 27.09 -4.10
C THR A 50 -7.80 27.71 -2.81
N ASP A 51 -8.75 28.65 -2.89
CA ASP A 51 -9.31 29.31 -1.71
C ASP A 51 -10.27 28.39 -0.95
N GLY A 52 -10.20 28.41 0.39
CA GLY A 52 -11.13 27.71 1.26
C GLY A 52 -12.50 28.38 1.31
N GLU A 53 -12.56 29.68 1.06
CA GLU A 53 -13.81 30.41 0.91
C GLU A 53 -14.33 30.24 -0.54
N GLY A 54 -15.65 30.11 -0.72
CA GLY A 54 -16.24 29.88 -2.05
C GLY A 54 -16.41 28.41 -2.48
N VAL A 55 -16.44 27.45 -1.55
CA VAL A 55 -16.81 26.05 -1.87
C VAL A 55 -18.25 25.96 -2.39
N SER A 56 -19.18 26.70 -1.79
CA SER A 56 -20.59 26.75 -2.21
C SER A 56 -20.73 27.39 -3.59
N TYR A 57 -20.07 28.53 -3.78
CA TYR A 57 -20.03 29.24 -5.07
C TYR A 57 -19.50 28.35 -6.20
N PHE A 58 -18.38 27.65 -5.96
CA PHE A 58 -17.81 26.73 -6.95
C PHE A 58 -18.76 25.59 -7.31
N LYS A 59 -19.49 25.04 -6.32
CA LYS A 59 -20.48 23.98 -6.55
C LYS A 59 -21.63 24.49 -7.43
N ASP A 60 -22.16 25.68 -7.11
CA ASP A 60 -23.23 26.31 -7.88
C ASP A 60 -22.80 26.62 -9.32
N MET A 61 -21.59 27.18 -9.48
CA MET A 61 -20.99 27.47 -10.79
C MET A 61 -20.88 26.22 -11.66
N ILE A 62 -20.34 25.10 -11.14
CA ILE A 62 -20.26 23.84 -11.89
C ILE A 62 -21.66 23.33 -12.26
N SER A 63 -22.63 23.44 -11.35
CA SER A 63 -23.98 22.91 -11.60
C SER A 63 -24.73 23.62 -12.73
N LYS A 64 -24.36 24.88 -13.00
CA LYS A 64 -24.94 25.73 -14.05
C LYS A 64 -24.08 25.78 -15.31
N SER A 65 -22.89 25.18 -15.31
CA SER A 65 -21.95 25.24 -16.43
C SER A 65 -22.33 24.27 -17.54
N ASP A 66 -22.26 24.74 -18.79
CA ASP A 66 -22.35 23.87 -19.97
C ASP A 66 -21.02 23.18 -20.29
N LYS A 67 -21.02 22.28 -21.28
CA LYS A 67 -19.83 21.53 -21.71
C LYS A 67 -18.69 22.44 -22.19
N THR A 68 -19.02 23.54 -22.87
CA THR A 68 -18.05 24.51 -23.43
C THR A 68 -17.34 25.26 -22.32
N VAL A 69 -18.08 25.69 -21.29
CA VAL A 69 -17.52 26.36 -20.11
C VAL A 69 -16.60 25.41 -19.36
N LEU A 70 -17.04 24.17 -19.13
CA LEU A 70 -16.22 23.14 -18.47
C LEU A 70 -14.93 22.84 -19.24
N GLN A 71 -15.01 22.73 -20.57
CA GLN A 71 -13.83 22.51 -21.41
C GLN A 71 -12.85 23.70 -21.36
N ARG A 72 -13.35 24.94 -21.45
CA ARG A 72 -12.49 26.14 -21.30
C ARG A 72 -11.83 26.21 -19.93
N MET A 73 -12.58 25.88 -18.88
CA MET A 73 -12.02 25.79 -17.53
C MET A 73 -10.92 24.75 -17.45
N ALA A 74 -11.16 23.53 -17.93
CA ALA A 74 -10.16 22.46 -17.95
C ALA A 74 -8.91 22.86 -18.77
N SER A 75 -9.09 23.48 -19.93
CA SER A 75 -8.00 23.97 -20.77
C SER A 75 -7.13 25.01 -20.06
N LEU A 76 -7.75 25.95 -19.34
CA LEU A 76 -7.02 26.95 -18.57
C LEU A 76 -6.28 26.33 -17.37
N LEU A 77 -6.94 25.41 -16.65
CA LEU A 77 -6.36 24.69 -15.50
C LEU A 77 -5.17 23.79 -15.88
N THR A 78 -5.18 23.26 -17.10
CA THR A 78 -4.18 22.31 -17.60
C THR A 78 -3.17 22.94 -18.57
N SER A 79 -3.25 24.25 -18.77
CA SER A 79 -2.45 25.02 -19.73
C SER A 79 -0.95 24.95 -19.46
N ASP A 80 -0.55 24.88 -18.19
CA ASP A 80 0.84 24.74 -17.76
C ASP A 80 0.98 23.60 -16.73
N SER A 81 2.12 22.89 -16.79
CA SER A 81 2.36 21.76 -15.88
C SER A 81 2.40 22.17 -14.42
N ASP A 82 3.13 23.24 -14.13
CA ASP A 82 3.45 23.63 -12.78
C ASP A 82 2.24 24.34 -12.16
N TYR A 83 1.49 25.09 -12.97
CA TYR A 83 0.19 25.63 -12.62
C TYR A 83 -0.81 24.54 -12.22
N PHE A 84 -0.97 23.50 -13.05
CA PHE A 84 -1.85 22.39 -12.73
C PHE A 84 -1.41 21.69 -11.43
N MET A 85 -0.11 21.43 -11.28
CA MET A 85 0.46 20.84 -10.06
C MET A 85 0.13 21.68 -8.82
N ALA A 86 0.34 22.99 -8.86
CA ALA A 86 0.05 23.87 -7.72
C ALA A 86 -1.42 23.82 -7.27
N ILE A 87 -2.35 23.58 -8.21
CA ILE A 87 -3.77 23.42 -7.92
C ILE A 87 -4.04 22.05 -7.30
N VAL A 88 -3.55 20.96 -7.89
CA VAL A 88 -3.88 19.61 -7.39
C VAL A 88 -3.16 19.24 -6.09
N THR A 89 -2.02 19.86 -5.78
CA THR A 89 -1.35 19.70 -4.47
C THR A 89 -1.93 20.64 -3.40
N ASN A 90 -2.91 21.47 -3.74
CA ASN A 90 -3.68 22.23 -2.76
C ASN A 90 -4.90 21.42 -2.29
N LYS A 91 -5.18 21.42 -0.98
CA LYS A 91 -6.32 20.70 -0.37
C LYS A 91 -7.68 21.04 -1.02
N TYR A 92 -7.94 22.32 -1.31
CA TYR A 92 -9.19 22.77 -1.93
C TYR A 92 -9.14 22.56 -3.45
N GLY A 93 -8.01 22.84 -4.07
CA GLY A 93 -7.79 22.65 -5.51
C GLY A 93 -8.00 21.20 -5.94
N SER A 94 -7.39 20.24 -5.25
CA SER A 94 -7.63 18.80 -5.46
C SER A 94 -9.12 18.45 -5.41
N ARG A 95 -9.82 18.87 -4.34
CA ARG A 95 -11.26 18.59 -4.18
C ARG A 95 -12.11 19.21 -5.29
N ARG A 96 -11.71 20.36 -5.81
CA ARG A 96 -12.40 21.05 -6.90
C ARG A 96 -12.14 20.37 -8.24
N VAL A 97 -10.91 19.94 -8.53
CA VAL A 97 -10.60 19.13 -9.72
C VAL A 97 -11.36 17.80 -9.68
N GLN A 98 -11.41 17.11 -8.54
CA GLN A 98 -12.21 15.88 -8.38
C GLN A 98 -13.70 16.06 -8.74
N LYS A 99 -14.27 17.26 -8.49
CA LYS A 99 -15.67 17.57 -8.84
C LYS A 99 -15.87 17.90 -10.32
N LEU A 100 -14.81 18.33 -11.01
CA LEU A 100 -14.82 18.59 -12.45
C LEU A 100 -14.67 17.29 -13.25
N LEU A 101 -13.92 16.31 -12.74
CA LEU A 101 -13.75 15.01 -13.38
C LEU A 101 -15.10 14.28 -13.55
N GLY A 102 -15.34 13.75 -14.74
CA GLY A 102 -16.55 13.02 -15.12
C GLY A 102 -17.73 13.91 -15.48
N LYS A 103 -17.53 15.23 -15.66
CA LYS A 103 -18.60 16.18 -16.05
C LYS A 103 -18.68 16.39 -17.55
N SER A 104 -17.58 16.26 -18.28
CA SER A 104 -17.53 16.44 -19.72
C SER A 104 -16.36 15.66 -20.30
N ALA A 105 -16.60 14.86 -21.34
CA ALA A 105 -15.56 14.08 -22.02
C ALA A 105 -14.41 14.96 -22.53
N ASP A 106 -14.72 16.15 -23.05
CA ASP A 106 -13.70 17.09 -23.55
C ASP A 106 -12.82 17.65 -22.42
N ALA A 107 -13.41 17.86 -21.24
CA ALA A 107 -12.67 18.30 -20.06
C ALA A 107 -11.82 17.16 -19.48
N ASP A 108 -12.39 15.95 -19.43
CA ASP A 108 -11.72 14.75 -18.94
C ASP A 108 -10.51 14.38 -19.81
N ALA A 109 -10.58 14.56 -21.14
CA ALA A 109 -9.44 14.37 -22.03
C ALA A 109 -8.26 15.31 -21.69
N LEU A 110 -8.54 16.58 -21.38
CA LEU A 110 -7.54 17.55 -20.97
C LEU A 110 -6.95 17.21 -19.60
N PHE A 111 -7.79 16.83 -18.63
CA PHE A 111 -7.32 16.40 -17.32
C PHE A 111 -6.50 15.10 -17.40
N CYS A 112 -6.92 14.14 -18.21
CA CYS A 112 -6.19 12.90 -18.44
C CYS A 112 -4.78 13.20 -18.95
N ALA A 113 -4.64 14.01 -20.01
CA ALA A 113 -3.33 14.41 -20.52
C ALA A 113 -2.47 15.12 -19.46
N ALA A 114 -3.06 15.98 -18.64
CA ALA A 114 -2.35 16.68 -17.56
C ALA A 114 -1.91 15.74 -16.42
N ILE A 115 -2.77 14.78 -16.05
CA ILE A 115 -2.48 13.76 -15.03
C ILE A 115 -1.33 12.88 -15.51
N LEU A 116 -1.44 12.30 -16.70
CA LEU A 116 -0.43 11.38 -17.25
C LEU A 116 0.96 12.05 -17.33
N ARG A 117 1.01 13.32 -17.72
CA ARG A 117 2.28 14.08 -17.82
C ARG A 117 3.01 14.27 -16.49
N ARG A 118 2.32 14.23 -15.35
CA ARG A 118 2.92 14.36 -14.00
C ARG A 118 2.47 13.22 -13.08
N PHE A 119 2.20 12.04 -13.66
CA PHE A 119 1.50 10.95 -13.00
C PHE A 119 2.08 10.61 -11.63
N LEU A 120 3.38 10.25 -11.57
CA LEU A 120 4.03 9.86 -10.33
C LEU A 120 3.94 10.95 -9.25
N HIS A 121 4.19 12.22 -9.59
CA HIS A 121 4.09 13.33 -8.63
C HIS A 121 2.67 13.52 -8.10
N ILE A 122 1.65 13.36 -8.95
CA ILE A 122 0.26 13.50 -8.54
C ILE A 122 -0.15 12.33 -7.63
N THR A 123 0.15 11.10 -8.01
CA THR A 123 -0.29 9.92 -7.27
C THR A 123 0.41 9.76 -5.92
N THR A 124 1.62 10.32 -5.78
CA THR A 124 2.41 10.33 -4.53
C THR A 124 2.21 11.57 -3.65
N ASP A 125 1.37 12.52 -4.05
CA ASP A 125 1.09 13.70 -3.22
C ASP A 125 -0.11 13.47 -2.29
N LYS A 126 -0.02 14.06 -1.08
CA LYS A 126 -1.02 13.93 -0.01
C LYS A 126 -2.44 14.37 -0.43
N TYR A 127 -2.58 15.30 -1.36
CA TYR A 127 -3.88 15.79 -1.83
C TYR A 127 -4.14 15.44 -3.30
N ALA A 128 -3.12 15.50 -4.15
CA ALA A 128 -3.28 15.26 -5.58
C ALA A 128 -3.60 13.79 -5.89
N THR A 129 -3.24 12.85 -5.00
CA THR A 129 -3.52 11.43 -5.20
C THR A 129 -5.02 11.14 -5.41
N TYR A 130 -5.89 11.86 -4.69
CA TYR A 130 -7.33 11.73 -4.84
C TYR A 130 -7.86 12.15 -6.23
N VAL A 131 -7.10 12.96 -6.97
CA VAL A 131 -7.40 13.27 -8.39
C VAL A 131 -7.16 12.04 -9.25
N THR A 132 -6.08 11.30 -9.02
CA THR A 132 -5.78 10.03 -9.72
C THR A 132 -6.85 8.99 -9.41
N ILE A 133 -7.17 8.79 -8.13
CA ILE A 133 -8.19 7.82 -7.69
C ILE A 133 -9.56 8.18 -8.31
N ARG A 134 -9.95 9.45 -8.26
CA ARG A 134 -11.22 9.89 -8.86
C ARG A 134 -11.25 9.71 -10.37
N ALA A 135 -10.14 9.98 -11.05
CA ALA A 135 -10.01 9.76 -12.50
C ALA A 135 -10.25 8.27 -12.86
N MET A 136 -9.66 7.34 -12.12
CA MET A 136 -9.88 5.89 -12.31
C MET A 136 -11.35 5.47 -12.17
N VAL A 137 -12.14 6.20 -11.38
CA VAL A 137 -13.57 5.91 -11.20
C VAL A 137 -14.41 6.42 -12.38
N VAL A 138 -14.13 7.64 -12.88
CA VAL A 138 -15.05 8.36 -13.78
C VAL A 138 -14.64 8.40 -15.24
N PHE A 139 -13.38 8.11 -15.54
CA PHE A 139 -12.88 8.10 -16.92
C PHE A 139 -13.53 6.98 -17.74
N ASP A 140 -13.58 7.20 -19.05
CA ASP A 140 -13.99 6.16 -19.99
C ASP A 140 -12.93 5.06 -20.10
N LYS A 141 -13.25 4.03 -20.89
CA LYS A 141 -12.40 2.84 -21.05
C LYS A 141 -11.01 3.18 -21.60
N ASP A 142 -10.91 4.08 -22.56
CA ASP A 142 -9.64 4.40 -23.23
C ASP A 142 -8.72 5.21 -22.32
N MET A 143 -9.28 6.17 -21.59
CA MET A 143 -8.55 6.94 -20.59
C MET A 143 -8.13 6.08 -19.39
N LYS A 144 -9.00 5.19 -18.89
CA LYS A 144 -8.63 4.24 -17.83
C LYS A 144 -7.49 3.32 -18.27
N LYS A 145 -7.51 2.85 -19.51
CA LYS A 145 -6.43 2.04 -20.08
C LYS A 145 -5.08 2.76 -19.99
N ALA A 146 -5.01 4.01 -20.47
CA ALA A 146 -3.79 4.81 -20.42
C ALA A 146 -3.29 5.04 -18.98
N MET A 147 -4.23 5.22 -18.04
CA MET A 147 -3.92 5.34 -16.61
C MET A 147 -3.36 4.04 -16.04
N TYR A 148 -3.97 2.88 -16.33
CA TYR A 148 -3.45 1.59 -15.88
C TYR A 148 -2.05 1.29 -16.42
N GLU A 149 -1.76 1.67 -17.67
CA GLU A 149 -0.40 1.55 -18.24
C GLU A 149 0.62 2.37 -17.44
N HIS A 150 0.27 3.57 -16.98
CA HIS A 150 1.14 4.38 -16.12
C HIS A 150 1.23 3.83 -14.70
N ILE A 151 0.14 3.29 -14.14
CA ILE A 151 0.13 2.61 -12.84
C ILE A 151 1.10 1.43 -12.88
N LEU A 152 1.01 0.59 -13.91
CA LEU A 152 1.91 -0.55 -14.09
C LEU A 152 3.38 -0.12 -14.20
N TYR A 153 3.64 0.90 -15.03
CA TYR A 153 4.99 1.41 -15.22
C TYR A 153 5.62 1.94 -13.92
N HIS A 154 4.82 2.60 -13.07
CA HIS A 154 5.28 3.20 -11.81
C HIS A 154 4.95 2.39 -10.55
N ALA A 155 4.43 1.17 -10.65
CA ALA A 155 3.86 0.47 -9.49
C ALA A 155 4.87 0.30 -8.33
N LEU A 156 6.15 0.04 -8.63
CA LEU A 156 7.19 -0.11 -7.62
C LEU A 156 7.57 1.24 -6.99
N ASP A 157 7.64 2.32 -7.78
CA ASP A 157 7.87 3.67 -7.27
C ASP A 157 6.74 4.10 -6.32
N LEU A 158 5.50 3.79 -6.70
CA LEU A 158 4.32 4.03 -5.88
C LEU A 158 4.37 3.21 -4.60
N ALA A 159 4.67 1.91 -4.68
CA ALA A 159 4.70 1.02 -3.53
C ALA A 159 5.73 1.46 -2.47
N CYS A 160 6.87 1.99 -2.88
CA CYS A 160 7.93 2.46 -1.99
C CYS A 160 7.74 3.92 -1.51
N ASN A 161 6.61 4.55 -1.82
CA ASN A 161 6.30 5.91 -1.40
C ASN A 161 5.22 5.95 -0.31
N GLN A 162 5.38 6.82 0.71
CA GLN A 162 4.48 6.92 1.87
C GLN A 162 3.01 7.23 1.55
N HIS A 163 2.74 7.91 0.43
CA HIS A 163 1.39 8.20 -0.06
C HIS A 163 1.04 7.35 -1.28
N GLY A 164 2.04 7.05 -2.12
CA GLY A 164 1.88 6.17 -3.28
C GLY A 164 1.43 4.77 -2.90
N CYS A 165 1.87 4.21 -1.77
CA CYS A 165 1.47 2.87 -1.34
C CYS A 165 -0.03 2.80 -0.99
N ILE A 166 -0.57 3.86 -0.39
CA ILE A 166 -1.99 4.01 -0.07
C ILE A 166 -2.79 4.08 -1.38
N ALA A 167 -2.35 4.96 -2.30
CA ALA A 167 -2.99 5.12 -3.60
C ALA A 167 -2.99 3.81 -4.41
N LEU A 168 -1.87 3.09 -4.42
CA LEU A 168 -1.75 1.81 -5.12
C LEU A 168 -2.68 0.75 -4.50
N ASN A 169 -2.82 0.70 -3.17
CA ASN A 169 -3.75 -0.21 -2.51
C ASN A 169 -5.21 0.14 -2.84
N ASP A 170 -5.59 1.42 -2.87
CA ASP A 170 -6.93 1.87 -3.27
C ASP A 170 -7.22 1.48 -4.73
N ILE A 171 -6.25 1.73 -5.62
CA ILE A 171 -6.35 1.35 -7.04
C ILE A 171 -6.46 -0.17 -7.20
N ILE A 172 -5.65 -0.96 -6.48
CA ILE A 172 -5.74 -2.42 -6.50
C ILE A 172 -7.10 -2.85 -5.99
N THR A 173 -7.64 -2.25 -4.92
CA THR A 173 -8.95 -2.63 -4.37
C THR A 173 -10.06 -2.39 -5.39
N ASP A 174 -10.08 -1.21 -5.99
CA ASP A 174 -11.16 -0.75 -6.86
C ASP A 174 -10.96 -1.06 -8.36
N ALA A 175 -9.88 -1.77 -8.72
CA ALA A 175 -9.56 -2.09 -10.11
C ALA A 175 -10.72 -2.87 -10.78
N ASP A 176 -11.27 -2.26 -11.84
CA ASP A 176 -12.39 -2.77 -12.63
C ASP A 176 -11.96 -3.55 -13.88
N ASP A 177 -10.67 -3.53 -14.23
CA ASP A 177 -10.08 -4.30 -15.30
C ASP A 177 -9.24 -5.46 -14.73
N PRO A 178 -9.71 -6.72 -14.85
CA PRO A 178 -9.01 -7.88 -14.31
C PRO A 178 -7.60 -8.08 -14.90
N TYR A 179 -7.39 -7.73 -16.18
CA TYR A 179 -6.10 -7.92 -16.84
C TYR A 179 -5.03 -6.99 -16.26
N TYR A 180 -5.37 -5.71 -16.04
CA TYR A 180 -4.44 -4.78 -15.40
C TYR A 180 -4.26 -5.08 -13.92
N ARG A 181 -5.34 -5.47 -13.22
CA ARG A 181 -5.27 -5.91 -11.82
C ARG A 181 -4.28 -7.05 -11.67
N ASP A 182 -4.42 -8.12 -12.46
CA ASP A 182 -3.54 -9.29 -12.38
C ASP A 182 -2.09 -8.94 -12.66
N GLN A 183 -1.82 -8.08 -13.65
CA GLN A 183 -0.46 -7.62 -13.93
C GLN A 183 0.17 -6.84 -12.76
N ILE A 184 -0.61 -6.00 -12.08
CA ILE A 184 -0.13 -5.30 -10.88
C ILE A 184 0.20 -6.31 -9.78
N LEU A 185 -0.71 -7.27 -9.53
CA LEU A 185 -0.51 -8.30 -8.51
C LEU A 185 0.73 -9.17 -8.79
N ASP A 186 0.91 -9.60 -10.04
CA ASP A 186 2.08 -10.38 -10.47
C ASP A 186 3.38 -9.58 -10.36
N LEU A 187 3.35 -8.28 -10.68
CA LEU A 187 4.50 -7.38 -10.49
C LEU A 187 4.88 -7.22 -9.02
N ILE A 188 3.89 -7.07 -8.12
CA ILE A 188 4.12 -7.02 -6.68
C ILE A 188 4.67 -8.36 -6.17
N ALA A 189 4.11 -9.49 -6.60
CA ALA A 189 4.58 -10.82 -6.21
C ALA A 189 6.04 -11.06 -6.61
N LYS A 190 6.40 -10.71 -7.85
CA LYS A 190 7.77 -10.81 -8.36
C LYS A 190 8.78 -9.96 -7.58
N ASN A 191 8.33 -8.84 -7.00
CA ASN A 191 9.17 -7.92 -6.23
C ASN A 191 8.97 -8.02 -4.72
N ALA A 192 8.26 -9.06 -4.26
CA ALA A 192 7.85 -9.19 -2.86
C ALA A 192 9.01 -9.12 -1.87
N ARG A 193 10.20 -9.63 -2.24
CA ARG A 193 11.39 -9.57 -1.38
C ARG A 193 11.81 -8.14 -1.08
N CYS A 194 11.95 -7.30 -2.11
CA CYS A 194 12.35 -5.91 -1.95
C CYS A 194 11.28 -5.15 -1.17
N LEU A 195 10.01 -5.31 -1.58
CA LEU A 195 8.88 -4.61 -0.97
C LEU A 195 8.67 -4.99 0.50
N SER A 196 8.86 -6.25 0.88
CA SER A 196 8.71 -6.71 2.27
C SER A 196 9.74 -6.10 3.23
N ASN A 197 10.88 -5.63 2.70
CA ASN A 197 11.91 -4.93 3.48
C ASN A 197 11.71 -3.40 3.48
N ASP A 198 10.90 -2.86 2.58
CA ASP A 198 10.66 -1.42 2.47
C ASP A 198 9.64 -0.93 3.50
N ALA A 199 9.84 0.29 4.03
CA ALA A 199 8.99 0.87 5.07
C ALA A 199 7.56 1.21 4.60
N SER A 200 7.36 1.44 3.29
CA SER A 200 6.05 1.65 2.66
C SER A 200 5.59 0.39 1.92
N GLY A 201 6.49 -0.25 1.16
CA GLY A 201 6.20 -1.40 0.30
C GLY A 201 5.66 -2.62 1.05
N ASN A 202 6.05 -2.80 2.32
CA ASN A 202 5.55 -3.90 3.14
C ASN A 202 4.01 -3.84 3.31
N PHE A 203 3.42 -2.63 3.30
CA PHE A 203 1.98 -2.47 3.39
C PHE A 203 1.27 -2.87 2.10
N VAL A 204 1.93 -2.74 0.94
CA VAL A 204 1.39 -3.20 -0.35
C VAL A 204 1.39 -4.72 -0.42
N VAL A 205 2.50 -5.37 -0.02
CA VAL A 205 2.56 -6.85 0.03
C VAL A 205 1.52 -7.40 1.00
N GLN A 206 1.39 -6.80 2.19
CA GLN A 206 0.35 -7.18 3.15
C GLN A 206 -1.04 -7.00 2.56
N HIS A 207 -1.33 -5.86 1.92
CA HIS A 207 -2.63 -5.61 1.29
C HIS A 207 -2.95 -6.67 0.22
N VAL A 208 -2.00 -6.99 -0.66
CA VAL A 208 -2.17 -8.05 -1.66
C VAL A 208 -2.48 -9.40 -1.02
N LEU A 209 -1.79 -9.77 0.08
CA LEU A 209 -2.08 -10.99 0.82
C LEU A 209 -3.47 -10.99 1.49
N THR A 210 -4.03 -9.82 1.83
CA THR A 210 -5.40 -9.72 2.36
C THR A 210 -6.49 -9.86 1.30
N LEU A 211 -6.14 -9.92 0.01
CA LEU A 211 -7.09 -10.22 -1.06
C LEU A 211 -7.42 -11.72 -1.13
N TYR A 212 -6.67 -12.57 -0.42
CA TYR A 212 -6.82 -14.03 -0.40
C TYR A 212 -6.79 -14.70 -1.78
N ASP A 213 -6.12 -14.09 -2.75
CA ASP A 213 -5.80 -14.73 -4.02
C ASP A 213 -4.71 -15.79 -3.80
N LEU A 214 -5.09 -17.07 -3.90
CA LEU A 214 -4.20 -18.20 -3.64
C LEU A 214 -3.02 -18.26 -4.62
N ARG A 215 -3.24 -17.92 -5.91
CA ARG A 215 -2.19 -17.89 -6.94
C ARG A 215 -1.14 -16.85 -6.57
N ILE A 216 -1.58 -15.64 -6.23
CA ILE A 216 -0.68 -14.55 -5.87
C ILE A 216 0.01 -14.82 -4.53
N THR A 217 -0.71 -15.37 -3.56
CA THR A 217 -0.15 -15.75 -2.24
C THR A 217 0.95 -16.80 -2.40
N HIS A 218 0.71 -17.84 -3.21
CA HIS A 218 1.72 -18.84 -3.55
C HIS A 218 2.91 -18.21 -4.29
N ASN A 219 2.68 -17.35 -5.28
CA ASN A 219 3.74 -16.66 -6.02
C ASN A 219 4.61 -15.81 -5.10
N ILE A 220 4.01 -15.09 -4.14
CA ILE A 220 4.76 -14.34 -3.11
C ILE A 220 5.60 -15.31 -2.28
N ALA A 221 5.04 -16.43 -1.81
CA ALA A 221 5.79 -17.41 -1.02
C ALA A 221 7.01 -17.96 -1.79
N VAL A 222 6.84 -18.32 -3.06
CA VAL A 222 7.93 -18.78 -3.92
C VAL A 222 9.00 -17.71 -4.11
N ASN A 223 8.62 -16.45 -4.35
CA ASN A 223 9.59 -15.35 -4.49
C ASN A 223 10.30 -14.98 -3.17
N LEU A 224 9.75 -15.39 -2.03
CA LEU A 224 10.35 -15.20 -0.70
C LEU A 224 11.13 -16.43 -0.20
N PHE A 225 11.06 -17.56 -0.89
CA PHE A 225 11.81 -18.76 -0.54
C PHE A 225 13.32 -18.49 -0.51
N GLY A 226 14.00 -18.99 0.51
CA GLY A 226 15.39 -18.69 0.84
C GLY A 226 15.58 -17.39 1.65
N HIS A 227 14.51 -16.64 1.90
CA HIS A 227 14.54 -15.36 2.64
C HIS A 227 13.53 -15.30 3.79
N CYS A 228 12.64 -16.27 3.96
CA CYS A 228 11.64 -16.26 5.02
C CYS A 228 12.27 -16.17 6.41
N VAL A 229 13.38 -16.84 6.68
CA VAL A 229 14.04 -16.82 8.01
C VAL A 229 14.60 -15.43 8.33
N GLU A 230 15.24 -14.79 7.33
CA GLU A 230 15.78 -13.44 7.48
C GLU A 230 14.65 -12.43 7.66
N LEU A 231 13.60 -12.50 6.84
CA LEU A 231 12.42 -11.64 6.91
C LEU A 231 11.67 -11.80 8.23
N SER A 232 11.55 -13.03 8.74
CA SER A 232 10.90 -13.32 10.02
C SER A 232 11.57 -12.62 11.20
N SER A 233 12.87 -12.31 11.09
CA SER A 233 13.61 -11.61 12.15
C SER A 233 13.50 -10.09 12.07
N LYS A 234 12.76 -9.55 11.09
CA LYS A 234 12.61 -8.10 10.84
C LYS A 234 11.19 -7.65 11.14
N LYS A 235 11.05 -6.43 11.66
CA LYS A 235 9.77 -5.81 11.99
C LYS A 235 8.72 -5.90 10.87
N TYR A 236 9.10 -5.58 9.63
CA TYR A 236 8.16 -5.57 8.50
C TYR A 236 7.99 -6.96 7.90
N GLY A 237 9.12 -7.64 7.64
CA GLY A 237 9.14 -8.96 7.02
C GLY A 237 8.38 -10.02 7.80
N SER A 238 8.37 -9.96 9.15
CA SER A 238 7.66 -10.93 9.97
C SER A 238 6.16 -10.93 9.70
N TYR A 239 5.53 -9.77 9.49
CA TYR A 239 4.10 -9.69 9.17
C TYR A 239 3.76 -10.38 7.84
N ILE A 240 4.62 -10.24 6.83
CA ILE A 240 4.46 -10.91 5.54
C ILE A 240 4.56 -12.43 5.72
N VAL A 241 5.61 -12.91 6.39
CA VAL A 241 5.80 -14.36 6.60
C VAL A 241 4.67 -14.94 7.45
N GLU A 242 4.22 -14.23 8.47
CA GLU A 242 3.04 -14.62 9.24
C GLU A 242 1.79 -14.73 8.37
N LYS A 243 1.58 -13.83 7.40
CA LYS A 243 0.44 -13.90 6.48
C LYS A 243 0.54 -15.09 5.54
N LEU A 244 1.72 -15.42 5.03
CA LEU A 244 1.93 -16.61 4.20
C LEU A 244 1.63 -17.93 4.93
N LEU A 245 1.76 -17.98 6.25
CA LEU A 245 1.41 -19.17 7.03
C LEU A 245 -0.10 -19.42 7.13
N GLU A 246 -0.95 -18.46 6.73
CA GLU A 246 -2.42 -18.59 6.83
C GLU A 246 -3.04 -19.44 5.70
N ALA A 247 -2.31 -19.65 4.59
CA ALA A 247 -2.74 -20.49 3.47
C ALA A 247 -1.83 -21.71 3.32
N GLU A 248 -2.42 -22.87 3.03
CA GLU A 248 -1.73 -24.17 3.06
C GLU A 248 -0.52 -24.22 2.11
N GLU A 249 -0.71 -23.82 0.84
CA GLU A 249 0.33 -23.91 -0.19
C GLU A 249 1.54 -23.02 0.16
N SER A 250 1.32 -21.78 0.58
CA SER A 250 2.39 -20.87 1.01
C SER A 250 3.01 -21.27 2.35
N MET A 251 2.22 -21.81 3.28
CA MET A 251 2.73 -22.32 4.56
C MET A 251 3.74 -23.43 4.34
N VAL A 252 3.49 -24.37 3.42
CA VAL A 252 4.42 -25.46 3.13
C VAL A 252 5.77 -24.90 2.67
N VAL A 253 5.78 -23.89 1.80
CA VAL A 253 7.01 -23.23 1.33
C VAL A 253 7.77 -22.57 2.49
N VAL A 254 7.07 -21.78 3.32
CA VAL A 254 7.68 -21.10 4.47
C VAL A 254 8.27 -22.11 5.46
N VAL A 255 7.50 -23.13 5.82
CA VAL A 255 7.92 -24.10 6.86
C VAL A 255 9.03 -25.01 6.35
N ALA A 256 9.06 -25.35 5.06
CA ALA A 256 10.19 -26.06 4.46
C ALA A 256 11.51 -25.29 4.70
N GLU A 257 11.55 -23.98 4.42
CA GLU A 257 12.75 -23.17 4.68
C GLU A 257 13.11 -23.10 6.18
N LEU A 258 12.12 -22.99 7.07
CA LEU A 258 12.36 -23.02 8.52
C LEU A 258 13.00 -24.35 8.97
N LEU A 259 12.62 -25.47 8.34
CA LEU A 259 13.18 -26.79 8.62
C LEU A 259 14.55 -27.02 7.97
N GLU A 260 14.89 -26.31 6.90
CA GLU A 260 16.24 -26.35 6.32
C GLU A 260 17.29 -25.69 7.22
N CYS A 261 16.87 -24.76 8.10
CA CYS A 261 17.76 -24.17 9.10
C CYS A 261 18.25 -25.21 10.11
N ASP A 262 19.51 -25.10 10.55
CA ASP A 262 19.96 -25.82 11.73
C ASP A 262 19.15 -25.43 12.99
N GLY A 263 19.22 -26.27 14.02
CA GLY A 263 18.46 -26.09 15.25
C GLY A 263 18.83 -24.78 15.98
N ASP A 264 20.10 -24.37 15.94
CA ASP A 264 20.57 -23.15 16.58
C ASP A 264 20.00 -21.90 15.92
N ARG A 265 19.97 -21.85 14.59
CA ARG A 265 19.40 -20.75 13.80
C ARG A 265 17.89 -20.65 14.00
N LEU A 266 17.18 -21.79 13.98
CA LEU A 266 15.74 -21.81 14.25
C LEU A 266 15.43 -21.39 15.70
N MET A 267 16.25 -21.81 16.67
CA MET A 267 16.16 -21.38 18.06
C MET A 267 16.39 -19.87 18.22
N ARG A 268 17.40 -19.30 17.55
CA ARG A 268 17.65 -17.85 17.55
C ARG A 268 16.45 -17.09 16.98
N LEU A 269 15.85 -17.58 15.89
CA LEU A 269 14.61 -17.02 15.33
C LEU A 269 13.45 -17.10 16.34
N ALA A 270 13.27 -18.25 16.99
CA ALA A 270 12.24 -18.46 18.01
C ALA A 270 12.38 -17.53 19.23
N ARG A 271 13.58 -17.00 19.50
CA ARG A 271 13.84 -16.04 20.58
C ARG A 271 13.83 -14.57 20.12
N ASN A 272 13.78 -14.32 18.81
CA ASN A 272 13.76 -12.98 18.24
C ASN A 272 12.44 -12.26 18.58
N GLU A 273 12.51 -10.93 18.77
CA GLU A 273 11.36 -10.09 19.13
C GLU A 273 10.21 -10.14 18.11
N PHE A 274 10.50 -10.43 16.84
CA PHE A 274 9.52 -10.63 15.76
C PHE A 274 9.38 -12.09 15.37
N GLY A 275 10.51 -12.79 15.21
CA GLY A 275 10.56 -14.18 14.71
C GLY A 275 9.80 -15.18 15.57
N ASN A 276 9.66 -14.92 16.87
CA ASN A 276 8.87 -15.76 17.76
C ASN A 276 7.41 -15.90 17.29
N PHE A 277 6.81 -14.83 16.75
CA PHE A 277 5.42 -14.86 16.27
C PHE A 277 5.27 -15.76 15.05
N VAL A 278 6.23 -15.68 14.11
CA VAL A 278 6.29 -16.58 12.95
C VAL A 278 6.39 -18.04 13.38
N VAL A 279 7.28 -18.38 14.32
CA VAL A 279 7.48 -19.77 14.77
C VAL A 279 6.24 -20.29 15.53
N VAL A 280 5.62 -19.47 16.38
CA VAL A 280 4.34 -19.83 17.04
C VAL A 280 3.27 -20.11 15.99
N LYS A 281 3.17 -19.26 14.97
CA LYS A 281 2.18 -19.40 13.91
C LYS A 281 2.44 -20.65 13.06
N ALA A 282 3.70 -20.91 12.70
CA ALA A 282 4.10 -22.12 11.97
C ALA A 282 3.69 -23.39 12.73
N LEU A 283 3.97 -23.48 14.03
CA LEU A 283 3.55 -24.61 14.88
C LEU A 283 2.02 -24.76 14.94
N ARG A 284 1.28 -23.66 15.04
CA ARG A 284 -0.19 -23.68 15.12
C ARG A 284 -0.83 -24.10 13.81
N PHE A 285 -0.40 -23.52 12.69
CA PHE A 285 -1.01 -23.76 11.38
C PHE A 285 -0.64 -25.13 10.81
N THR A 286 0.61 -25.58 10.96
CA THR A 286 0.99 -26.95 10.58
C THR A 286 0.17 -28.00 11.34
N LYS A 287 -0.10 -27.76 12.64
CA LYS A 287 -1.01 -28.61 13.42
C LYS A 287 -2.46 -28.50 12.95
N ALA A 288 -2.97 -27.29 12.75
CA ALA A 288 -4.38 -27.06 12.37
C ALA A 288 -4.72 -27.63 10.99
N MET A 289 -3.80 -27.53 10.03
CA MET A 289 -3.93 -28.06 8.66
C MET A 289 -3.45 -29.52 8.54
N SER A 290 -3.22 -30.21 9.66
CA SER A 290 -2.78 -31.62 9.69
C SER A 290 -1.52 -31.93 8.88
N LYS A 291 -0.59 -30.96 8.77
CA LYS A 291 0.76 -31.17 8.22
C LYS A 291 1.68 -31.75 9.30
N ILE A 292 1.37 -32.99 9.68
CA ILE A 292 1.96 -33.69 10.83
C ILE A 292 3.49 -33.75 10.71
N ASP A 293 4.03 -34.07 9.54
CA ASP A 293 5.48 -34.18 9.33
C ASP A 293 6.19 -32.84 9.54
N LEU A 294 5.64 -31.75 9.00
CA LEU A 294 6.18 -30.40 9.17
C LEU A 294 6.09 -29.95 10.63
N PHE A 295 4.96 -30.21 11.28
CA PHE A 295 4.75 -29.92 12.69
C PHE A 295 5.79 -30.61 13.57
N TRP A 296 5.96 -31.92 13.42
CA TRP A 296 6.92 -32.67 14.22
C TRP A 296 8.37 -32.32 13.89
N GLY A 297 8.68 -31.99 12.63
CA GLY A 297 10.00 -31.47 12.26
C GLY A 297 10.37 -30.21 13.05
N LEU A 298 9.41 -29.28 13.20
CA LEU A 298 9.62 -28.05 13.99
C LEU A 298 9.78 -28.37 15.47
N VAL A 299 8.92 -29.24 16.02
CA VAL A 299 8.99 -29.68 17.42
C VAL A 299 10.36 -30.31 17.72
N GLN A 300 10.80 -31.28 16.91
CA GLN A 300 12.06 -32.00 17.09
C GLN A 300 13.27 -31.07 17.05
N LYS A 301 13.30 -30.08 16.15
CA LYS A 301 14.39 -29.10 16.08
C LYS A 301 14.43 -28.14 17.27
N LEU A 302 13.26 -27.75 17.80
CA LEU A 302 13.17 -26.77 18.89
C LEU A 302 13.28 -27.40 20.29
N MET A 303 12.91 -28.69 20.44
CA MET A 303 12.85 -29.36 21.74
C MET A 303 14.16 -29.35 22.54
N PRO A 304 15.34 -29.58 21.93
CA PRO A 304 16.62 -29.49 22.63
C PRO A 304 16.87 -28.13 23.30
N PHE A 305 16.26 -27.07 22.76
CA PHE A 305 16.46 -25.70 23.19
C PHE A 305 15.34 -25.15 24.09
N ILE A 306 14.39 -25.99 24.53
CA ILE A 306 13.21 -25.55 25.29
C ILE A 306 13.56 -24.70 26.53
N HIS A 307 14.69 -24.98 27.18
CA HIS A 307 15.19 -24.23 28.33
C HIS A 307 15.59 -22.78 27.98
N LEU A 308 16.14 -22.55 26.78
CA LEU A 308 16.50 -21.21 26.28
C LEU A 308 15.28 -20.40 25.89
N LEU A 309 14.22 -21.07 25.42
CA LEU A 309 12.98 -20.42 24.98
C LEU A 309 12.18 -19.83 26.16
N ARG A 310 12.13 -20.53 27.30
CA ARG A 310 11.32 -20.13 28.49
C ARG A 310 11.63 -18.75 29.05
N ARG A 311 12.87 -18.26 28.90
CA ARG A 311 13.33 -16.97 29.44
C ARG A 311 13.59 -15.94 28.34
N SER A 312 12.77 -15.96 27.29
CA SER A 312 12.92 -15.11 26.12
C SER A 312 11.55 -14.81 25.49
N HIS A 313 11.53 -14.10 24.35
CA HIS A 313 10.33 -13.96 23.52
C HIS A 313 9.74 -15.30 23.07
N GLY A 314 10.51 -16.40 23.12
CA GLY A 314 10.06 -17.75 22.80
C GLY A 314 9.26 -18.46 23.89
N SER A 315 8.85 -17.81 24.98
CA SER A 315 8.13 -18.46 26.09
C SER A 315 6.84 -19.16 25.64
N ASN A 316 6.09 -18.54 24.72
CA ASN A 316 4.90 -19.14 24.11
C ASN A 316 5.22 -20.42 23.33
N ILE A 317 6.36 -20.44 22.64
CA ILE A 317 6.84 -21.63 21.90
C ILE A 317 7.17 -22.72 22.91
N ALA A 318 7.88 -22.40 23.99
CA ALA A 318 8.17 -23.36 25.05
C ALA A 318 6.89 -23.98 25.64
N SER A 319 5.85 -23.18 25.89
CA SER A 319 4.55 -23.67 26.36
C SER A 319 3.87 -24.62 25.37
N ILE A 320 3.97 -24.35 24.06
CA ILE A 320 3.48 -25.28 23.03
C ILE A 320 4.25 -26.60 23.10
N LEU A 321 5.59 -26.54 23.14
CA LEU A 321 6.45 -27.71 23.17
C LEU A 321 6.27 -28.57 24.44
N ASP A 322 6.09 -27.95 25.60
CA ASP A 322 5.89 -28.65 26.88
C ASP A 322 4.68 -29.59 26.84
N SER A 323 3.64 -29.28 26.05
CA SER A 323 2.48 -30.17 25.85
C SER A 323 2.81 -31.48 25.12
N PHE A 324 4.02 -31.60 24.53
CA PHE A 324 4.49 -32.76 23.78
C PHE A 324 5.72 -33.43 24.40
N LYS A 325 6.21 -32.95 25.54
CA LYS A 325 7.42 -33.44 26.20
C LYS A 325 7.38 -34.90 26.65
N LEU A 326 6.18 -35.48 26.74
CA LEU A 326 5.96 -36.89 27.08
C LEU A 326 5.75 -37.79 25.85
N ARG A 327 5.81 -37.24 24.62
CA ARG A 327 5.57 -37.96 23.36
C ARG A 327 6.80 -38.04 22.44
N CYS A 328 7.92 -37.45 22.85
CA CYS A 328 9.21 -37.50 22.15
C CYS A 328 10.23 -38.23 23.02
#